data_AF-A0A1S4LD60-F1
#
_entry.id   AF-A0A1S4LD60-F1
#
_cell.length_a   1.000
_cell.length_b   1.000
_cell.length_c   1.000
_cell.angle_alpha   90.00
_cell.angle_beta   90.00
_cell.angle_gamma   90.00
#
_symmetry.space_group_name_H-M   'P 1'
#
loop_
_entity.id
_entity.type
_entity.pdbx_description
1 polymer ?
#
loop_
_entity_poly.entity_id
_entity_poly.type
_entity_poly.pdbx_seq_one_letter_code
_entity_poly.pdbx_strand_id
1 'polypeptide(L)'
;WPHDLTKVNAYYSPLENSAVLTAVILQHPFYSFGLPSSVKMGTLGWILGHELNHAFYGPGSYHDEYGNKRDWWSQEARNNFTRPGNCVRGLYQDQIEEKTCMKINENNTFNENIADIEGLETAFEVRMRVI
;
A
#
# COMPACT_ATOMS: atom_id res chain seq x y z
N TRP A 1 -15.03 -5.77 13.69
CA TRP A 1 -14.27 -4.98 12.70
C TRP A 1 -15.19 -3.92 12.12
N PRO A 2 -14.76 -2.65 12.07
CA PRO A 2 -15.56 -1.54 11.53
C PRO A 2 -15.63 -1.55 9.98
N HIS A 3 -15.38 -2.69 9.34
CA HIS A 3 -15.33 -2.85 7.89
C HIS A 3 -16.44 -3.79 7.43
N ASP A 4 -17.01 -3.51 6.25
CA ASP A 4 -17.96 -4.40 5.60
C ASP A 4 -17.24 -5.65 5.10
N LEU A 5 -17.36 -6.74 5.85
CA LEU A 5 -16.71 -8.01 5.56
C LEU A 5 -17.21 -8.68 4.27
N THR A 6 -18.29 -8.18 3.68
CA THR A 6 -18.85 -8.69 2.41
C THR A 6 -18.24 -8.01 1.18
N LYS A 7 -17.47 -6.94 1.36
CA LYS A 7 -16.79 -6.24 0.26
C LYS A 7 -15.54 -7.00 -0.17
N VAL A 8 -15.29 -7.02 -1.48
CA VAL A 8 -13.99 -7.42 -2.04
C VAL A 8 -13.03 -6.25 -1.78
N ASN A 9 -12.32 -6.27 -0.64
CA ASN A 9 -11.41 -5.18 -0.30
C ASN A 9 -10.37 -5.58 0.76
N ALA A 10 -9.37 -4.71 0.92
CA ALA A 10 -8.37 -4.72 1.96
C ALA A 10 -8.23 -3.31 2.56
N TYR A 11 -7.72 -3.21 3.79
CA TYR A 11 -7.59 -1.94 4.51
C TYR A 11 -6.42 -1.95 5.48
N TYR A 12 -5.81 -0.79 5.69
CA TYR A 12 -4.97 -0.49 6.84
C TYR A 12 -5.67 0.47 7.80
N SER A 13 -5.60 0.16 9.09
CA SER A 13 -6.11 1.00 10.18
C SER A 13 -4.95 1.56 11.00
N PRO A 14 -4.62 2.87 10.88
CA PRO A 14 -3.55 3.47 11.67
C PRO A 14 -3.79 3.43 13.17
N LEU A 15 -5.05 3.56 13.61
CA LEU A 15 -5.40 3.57 15.03
C LEU A 15 -5.29 2.20 15.70
N GLU A 16 -5.48 1.13 14.91
CA GLU A 16 -5.33 -0.25 15.38
C GLU A 16 -3.97 -0.85 15.01
N ASN A 17 -3.16 -0.12 14.23
CA ASN A 17 -1.94 -0.60 13.58
C ASN A 17 -2.14 -2.00 12.95
N SER A 18 -3.21 -2.13 12.15
CA SER A 18 -3.67 -3.42 11.63
C SER A 18 -3.95 -3.37 10.14
N ALA A 19 -3.53 -4.42 9.41
CA ALA A 19 -3.93 -4.67 8.04
C ALA A 19 -5.04 -5.72 8.03
N VAL A 20 -6.11 -5.47 7.27
CA VAL A 20 -7.33 -6.27 7.25
C VAL A 20 -7.59 -6.73 5.83
N LEU A 21 -7.67 -8.05 5.65
CA LEU A 21 -8.18 -8.67 4.43
C LEU A 21 -9.59 -9.20 4.69
N THR A 22 -10.57 -8.80 3.87
CA THR A 22 -11.89 -9.42 3.98
C THR A 22 -11.85 -10.86 3.48
N ALA A 23 -12.68 -11.75 4.04
CA ALA A 23 -12.74 -13.13 3.55
C ALA A 23 -13.09 -13.19 2.04
N VAL A 24 -13.87 -12.22 1.56
CA VAL A 24 -14.33 -12.16 0.17
C VAL A 24 -13.22 -11.74 -0.80
N ILE A 25 -12.11 -11.13 -0.36
CA ILE A 25 -10.95 -10.89 -1.26
C ILE A 25 -10.13 -12.15 -1.51
N LEU A 26 -10.23 -13.17 -0.64
CA LEU A 26 -9.46 -14.42 -0.71
C LEU A 26 -10.04 -15.42 -1.73
N GLN A 27 -10.30 -14.94 -2.93
CA GLN A 27 -10.83 -15.71 -4.05
C GLN A 27 -10.13 -15.34 -5.36
N HIS A 28 -10.40 -16.08 -6.43
CA HIS A 28 -9.84 -15.78 -7.75
C HIS A 28 -10.26 -14.36 -8.22
N PRO A 29 -9.37 -13.55 -8.83
CA PRO A 29 -8.00 -13.88 -9.25
C PRO A 29 -6.93 -13.71 -8.17
N PHE A 30 -7.26 -13.14 -7.02
CA PHE A 30 -6.28 -12.78 -5.99
C PHE A 30 -5.70 -13.99 -5.23
N TYR A 31 -6.54 -15.00 -4.98
CA TYR A 31 -6.11 -16.21 -4.28
C TYR A 31 -6.94 -17.43 -4.69
N SER A 32 -6.28 -18.55 -4.93
CA SER A 32 -6.91 -19.86 -5.02
C SER A 32 -5.89 -20.96 -4.76
N PHE A 33 -6.35 -22.08 -4.18
CA PHE A 33 -5.55 -23.27 -3.97
C PHE A 33 -5.19 -23.87 -5.33
N GLY A 34 -3.94 -23.68 -5.76
CA GLY A 34 -3.44 -24.14 -7.06
C GLY A 34 -2.86 -23.04 -7.96
N LEU A 35 -3.04 -21.76 -7.62
CA LEU A 35 -2.35 -20.69 -8.35
C LEU A 35 -0.83 -20.79 -8.15
N PRO A 36 -0.02 -20.54 -9.22
CA PRO A 36 1.43 -20.44 -9.09
C PRO A 36 1.84 -19.42 -8.03
N SER A 37 2.95 -19.66 -7.33
CA SER A 37 3.44 -18.74 -6.30
C SER A 37 3.70 -17.33 -6.84
N SER A 38 4.15 -17.20 -8.09
CA SER A 38 4.28 -15.91 -8.78
C SER A 38 2.96 -15.16 -8.87
N VAL A 39 1.86 -15.84 -9.23
CA VAL A 39 0.54 -15.23 -9.33
C VAL A 39 0.03 -14.82 -7.95
N LYS A 40 0.14 -15.70 -6.94
CA LYS A 40 -0.27 -15.37 -5.56
C LYS A 40 0.50 -14.18 -5.00
N MET A 41 1.80 -14.09 -5.27
CA MET A 41 2.59 -12.97 -4.77
C MET A 41 2.32 -11.68 -5.54
N GLY A 42 2.17 -11.74 -6.87
CA GLY A 42 1.82 -10.57 -7.68
C GLY A 42 0.39 -10.06 -7.49
N THR A 43 -0.47 -10.82 -6.82
CA THR A 43 -1.84 -10.42 -6.50
C THR A 43 -2.03 -10.22 -5.00
N LEU A 44 -2.30 -11.28 -4.23
CA LEU A 44 -2.50 -11.18 -2.78
C LEU A 44 -1.25 -10.65 -2.05
N GLY A 45 -0.05 -11.04 -2.49
CA GLY A 45 1.19 -10.51 -1.92
C GLY A 45 1.33 -9.00 -2.13
N TRP A 46 1.00 -8.51 -3.33
CA TRP A 46 0.95 -7.09 -3.64
C TRP A 46 -0.10 -6.36 -2.77
N ILE A 47 -1.32 -6.89 -2.65
CA ILE A 47 -2.38 -6.30 -1.79
C ILE A 47 -1.87 -6.18 -0.34
N LEU A 48 -1.28 -7.24 0.20
CA LEU A 48 -0.73 -7.19 1.56
C LEU A 48 0.42 -6.18 1.68
N GLY A 49 1.32 -6.14 0.70
CA GLY A 49 2.40 -5.15 0.65
C GLY A 49 1.87 -3.72 0.59
N HIS A 50 0.82 -3.48 -0.18
CA HIS A 50 0.14 -2.19 -0.28
C HIS A 50 -0.41 -1.75 1.09
N GLU A 51 -1.23 -2.59 1.74
CA GLU A 51 -1.82 -2.24 3.04
C GLU A 51 -0.76 -2.03 4.13
N LEU A 52 0.32 -2.82 4.13
CA LEU A 52 1.39 -2.63 5.09
C LEU A 52 2.14 -1.31 4.86
N ASN A 53 2.28 -0.86 3.62
CA ASN A 53 2.95 0.40 3.32
C ASN A 53 2.13 1.64 3.73
N HIS A 54 0.81 1.54 3.86
CA HIS A 54 0.02 2.59 4.49
C HIS A 54 0.42 2.92 5.93
N ALA A 55 1.16 2.03 6.61
CA ALA A 55 1.71 2.32 7.94
C ALA A 55 2.84 3.37 7.92
N PHE A 56 3.59 3.47 6.82
CA PHE A 56 4.84 4.22 6.77
C PHE A 56 4.75 5.53 6.00
N TYR A 57 3.71 5.70 5.18
CA TYR A 57 3.49 6.90 4.36
C TYR A 57 2.17 7.58 4.74
N GLY A 58 1.99 8.80 4.21
CA GLY A 58 0.73 9.55 4.36
C GLY A 58 0.29 9.70 5.82
N PRO A 59 -0.99 9.42 6.15
CA PRO A 59 -1.49 9.52 7.52
C PRO A 59 -0.83 8.51 8.48
N GLY A 60 -0.47 7.32 8.01
CA GLY A 60 0.10 6.27 8.85
C GLY A 60 1.44 6.65 9.45
N SER A 61 2.27 7.40 8.71
CA SER A 61 3.58 7.85 9.18
C SER A 61 3.53 8.72 10.45
N TYR A 62 2.36 9.27 10.80
CA TYR A 62 2.18 10.07 12.01
C TYR A 62 1.68 9.26 13.22
N HIS A 63 1.50 7.95 13.08
CA HIS A 63 1.02 7.07 14.14
C HIS A 63 2.12 6.10 14.56
N ASP A 64 2.35 5.97 15.87
CA ASP A 64 3.31 5.01 16.42
C ASP A 64 2.75 3.58 16.43
N GLU A 65 3.52 2.63 16.95
CA GLU A 65 3.19 1.20 16.93
C GLU A 65 1.90 0.84 17.70
N TYR A 66 1.41 1.74 18.55
CA TYR A 66 0.16 1.58 19.30
C TYR A 66 -0.99 2.39 18.68
N GLY A 67 -0.78 3.00 17.52
CA GLY A 67 -1.76 3.83 16.83
C GLY A 67 -1.93 5.23 17.42
N ASN A 68 -0.99 5.70 18.25
CA ASN A 68 -1.06 7.06 18.78
C ASN A 68 -0.46 8.03 17.78
N LYS A 69 -1.14 9.17 17.56
CA LYS A 69 -0.58 10.26 16.74
C LYS A 69 0.62 10.88 17.45
N ARG A 70 1.82 10.50 17.04
CA ARG A 70 3.08 10.94 17.61
C ARG A 70 4.12 11.04 16.52
N ASP A 71 4.99 12.02 16.68
CA ASP A 71 6.20 12.04 15.91
C ASP A 71 7.25 11.07 16.48
N TRP A 72 7.43 9.93 15.81
CA TRP A 72 8.35 8.86 16.19
C TRP A 72 9.55 8.72 15.24
N TRP A 73 9.62 9.53 14.19
CA TRP A 73 10.69 9.46 13.20
C TRP A 73 11.90 10.29 13.62
N SER A 74 13.11 9.75 13.44
CA SER A 74 14.31 10.59 13.45
C SER A 74 14.30 11.55 12.26
N GLN A 75 15.03 12.67 12.38
CA GLN A 75 15.16 13.61 11.26
C GLN A 75 15.81 12.95 10.02
N GLU A 76 16.78 12.06 10.25
CA GLU A 76 17.44 11.30 9.19
C GLU A 76 16.43 10.40 8.45
N ALA A 77 15.63 9.63 9.20
CA ALA A 77 14.65 8.73 8.61
C ALA A 77 13.59 9.51 7.81
N ARG A 78 13.13 10.66 8.32
CA ARG A 78 12.24 11.55 7.54
C ARG A 78 12.85 12.00 6.23
N ASN A 79 14.12 12.42 6.24
CA ASN A 79 14.78 12.87 5.02
C ASN A 79 14.88 11.73 4.00
N ASN A 80 15.20 10.53 4.48
CA ASN A 80 15.28 9.33 3.65
C ASN A 80 13.92 8.93 3.04
N PHE A 81 12.81 9.09 3.76
CA PHE A 81 11.45 8.84 3.25
C PHE A 81 10.89 9.98 2.38
N THR A 82 11.35 11.20 2.61
CA THR A 82 10.91 12.38 1.82
C THR A 82 11.36 12.27 0.36
N ARG A 83 12.58 11.78 0.11
CA ARG A 83 13.14 11.65 -1.25
C ARG A 83 12.32 10.72 -2.17
N PRO A 84 12.06 9.45 -1.82
CA PRO A 84 11.23 8.57 -2.64
C PRO A 84 9.80 9.11 -2.74
N GLY A 85 9.26 9.69 -1.66
CA GLY A 85 7.94 10.32 -1.70
C GLY A 85 7.82 11.44 -2.74
N ASN A 86 8.85 12.29 -2.87
CA ASN A 86 8.88 13.33 -3.90
C ASN A 86 9.08 12.76 -5.31
N CYS A 87 9.82 11.66 -5.45
CA CYS A 87 9.95 10.96 -6.73
C CYS A 87 8.58 10.45 -7.22
N VAL A 88 7.81 9.79 -6.34
CA VAL A 88 6.47 9.30 -6.67
C VAL A 88 5.53 10.46 -7.02
N ARG A 89 5.54 11.57 -6.28
CA ARG A 89 4.75 12.75 -6.67
C ARG A 89 5.14 13.25 -8.05
N GLY A 90 6.43 13.36 -8.34
CA GLY A 90 6.94 13.77 -9.65
C GLY A 90 6.54 12.81 -10.79
N LEU A 91 6.43 11.51 -10.51
CA LEU A 91 5.98 10.51 -11.49
C LEU A 91 4.52 10.74 -11.93
N TYR A 92 3.64 11.07 -10.97
CA TYR A 92 2.22 11.31 -11.22
C TYR A 92 1.90 12.76 -11.55
N GLN A 93 2.86 13.66 -11.34
CA GLN A 93 2.73 15.06 -11.72
C GLN A 93 2.50 15.17 -13.23
N ASP A 94 1.53 16.00 -13.61
CA ASP A 94 1.19 16.29 -15.01
C ASP A 94 0.65 15.09 -15.82
N GLN A 95 0.42 13.94 -15.18
CA GLN A 95 -0.29 12.82 -15.80
C GLN A 95 -1.76 13.18 -16.01
N ILE A 96 -2.29 12.79 -17.15
CA ILE A 96 -3.70 12.94 -17.52
C ILE A 96 -4.27 11.54 -17.68
N GLU A 97 -5.34 11.25 -16.97
CA GLU A 97 -6.02 9.95 -17.11
C GLU A 97 -6.76 9.91 -18.46
N GLU A 98 -6.51 8.87 -19.24
CA GLU A 98 -6.90 8.80 -20.66
C GLU A 98 -8.41 8.79 -20.89
N LYS A 99 -9.21 8.21 -19.99
CA LYS A 99 -10.66 8.04 -20.20
C LYS A 99 -11.45 9.27 -19.79
N THR A 100 -11.04 9.94 -18.72
CA THR A 100 -11.72 11.09 -18.12
C THR A 100 -11.11 12.41 -18.59
N CYS A 101 -9.91 12.38 -19.18
CA CYS A 101 -9.10 13.54 -19.53
C CYS A 101 -8.80 14.45 -18.31
N MET A 102 -8.92 13.92 -17.09
CA MET A 102 -8.66 14.65 -15.86
C MET A 102 -7.18 14.56 -15.51
N LYS A 103 -6.61 15.69 -15.08
CA LYS A 103 -5.26 15.72 -14.52
C LYS A 103 -5.26 14.99 -13.17
N ILE A 104 -4.33 14.04 -13.00
CA ILE A 104 -4.09 13.38 -11.71
C ILE A 104 -3.56 14.43 -10.73
N ASN A 105 -4.16 14.47 -9.54
CA ASN A 105 -3.61 15.23 -8.43
C ASN A 105 -2.63 14.33 -7.66
N GLU A 106 -1.34 14.57 -7.86
CA GLU A 106 -0.25 13.80 -7.32
C GLU A 106 -0.19 13.83 -5.79
N ASN A 107 -0.70 14.90 -5.16
CA ASN A 107 -0.75 15.01 -3.69
C ASN A 107 -1.92 14.23 -3.11
N ASN A 108 -3.09 14.27 -3.76
CA ASN A 108 -4.29 13.56 -3.30
C ASN A 108 -4.14 12.04 -3.46
N THR A 109 -3.46 11.61 -4.52
CA THR A 109 -3.25 10.18 -4.83
C THR A 109 -1.97 9.61 -4.22
N PHE A 110 -1.11 10.47 -3.66
CA PHE A 110 0.21 10.09 -3.14
C PHE A 110 0.21 8.84 -2.26
N ASN A 111 -0.72 8.78 -1.29
CA ASN A 111 -0.76 7.70 -0.30
C ASN A 111 -0.98 6.31 -0.95
N GLU A 112 -1.84 6.26 -1.96
CA GLU A 112 -2.16 5.04 -2.69
C GLU A 112 -1.05 4.71 -3.68
N ASN A 113 -0.58 5.72 -4.44
CA ASN A 113 0.46 5.53 -5.45
C ASN A 113 1.76 4.97 -4.86
N ILE A 114 2.18 5.46 -3.69
CA ILE A 114 3.39 4.94 -3.04
C ILE A 114 3.17 3.54 -2.46
N ALA A 115 1.98 3.27 -1.90
CA ALA A 115 1.63 1.93 -1.41
C ALA A 115 1.57 0.90 -2.56
N ASP A 116 1.08 1.29 -3.74
CA ASP A 116 1.07 0.45 -4.94
C ASP A 116 2.49 0.06 -5.39
N ILE A 117 3.38 1.04 -5.47
CA ILE A 117 4.77 0.85 -5.93
C ILE A 117 5.55 0.01 -4.92
N GLU A 118 5.58 0.44 -3.65
CA GLU A 118 6.32 -0.24 -2.58
C GLU A 118 5.72 -1.61 -2.27
N GLY A 119 4.40 -1.77 -2.41
CA GLY A 119 3.72 -3.05 -2.28
C GLY A 119 4.15 -4.05 -3.36
N LEU A 120 4.36 -3.58 -4.59
CA LEU A 120 4.83 -4.43 -5.69
C LEU A 120 6.30 -4.81 -5.52
N GLU A 121 7.14 -3.86 -5.12
CA GLU A 121 8.54 -4.10 -4.79
C GLU A 121 8.66 -5.12 -3.65
N THR A 122 7.93 -4.92 -2.56
CA THR A 122 7.89 -5.83 -1.40
C THR A 122 7.47 -7.23 -1.82
N ALA A 123 6.38 -7.36 -2.58
CA ALA A 123 5.88 -8.63 -3.07
C ALA A 123 6.92 -9.34 -3.98
N PHE A 124 7.57 -8.59 -4.86
CA PHE A 124 8.60 -9.11 -5.74
C PHE A 124 9.84 -9.60 -4.96
N GLU A 125 10.32 -8.80 -4.00
CA GLU A 125 11.44 -9.21 -3.14
C GLU A 125 11.15 -10.50 -2.38
N VAL A 126 9.97 -10.60 -1.76
CA VAL A 126 9.56 -11.81 -1.03
C VAL A 126 9.51 -13.01 -1.97
N ARG A 127 8.96 -12.84 -3.19
CA ARG A 127 8.95 -13.93 -4.19
C ARG A 127 10.36 -14.43 -4.49
N MET A 128 11.31 -13.52 -4.65
CA MET A 128 12.70 -13.84 -4.99
C MET A 128 13.47 -14.51 -3.85
N ARG A 129 13.13 -14.22 -2.59
CA ARG A 129 13.76 -14.86 -1.40
C ARG A 129 13.26 -16.29 -1.14
N VAL A 130 12.13 -16.67 -1.73
CA VAL A 130 11.49 -17.99 -1.55
C VAL A 130 11.67 -18.88 -2.78
N ILE A 131 12.66 -18.57 -3.63
CA ILE A 131 13.19 -19.44 -4.71
C ILE A 131 14.49 -20.07 -4.20
#